data_AF-A0A8S2GEE4-F1
#
_entry.id   AF-A0A8S2GEE4-F1
#
_cell.length_a   1.000
_cell.length_b   1.000
_cell.length_c   1.000
_cell.angle_alpha   90.00
_cell.angle_beta   90.00
_cell.angle_gamma   90.00
#
_symmetry.space_group_name_H-M   'P 1'
#
loop_
_entity.id
_entity.type
_entity.pdbx_description
1 polymer ?
#
loop_
_entity_poly.entity_id
_entity_poly.type
_entity_poly.pdbx_seq_one_letter_code
_entity_poly.pdbx_strand_id
1 'polypeptide(L)' 'FSKEKHCPQKYNLSCIMVLPNCQRKGYGRFLIELSYLLSRKEWQVGTPEKPLSDLGRKTYETYWGFKIIKQLLSC' A
#
# COMPACT_ATOMS: atom_id res chain seq x y z
N PHE A 1 5.38 6.90 4.20
CA PHE A 1 5.20 7.00 2.74
C PHE A 1 4.78 8.43 2.42
N SER A 2 5.03 8.92 1.21
CA SER A 2 4.52 10.20 0.70
C SER A 2 3.20 9.99 -0.04
N LYS A 3 2.34 11.02 -0.04
CA LYS A 3 1.07 11.08 -0.74
C LYS A 3 0.82 12.52 -1.19
N GLU A 4 0.51 12.71 -2.46
CA GLU A 4 0.11 14.01 -2.99
C GLU A 4 -1.23 14.46 -2.42
N LYS A 5 -1.35 15.76 -2.12
CA LYS A 5 -2.61 16.35 -1.62
C LYS A 5 -3.69 16.39 -2.70
N HIS A 6 -3.29 16.63 -3.95
CA HIS A 6 -4.17 16.71 -5.11
C HIS A 6 -3.59 15.86 -6.23
N CYS A 7 -4.13 14.65 -6.39
CA CYS A 7 -3.67 13.70 -7.40
C CYS A 7 -4.83 13.35 -8.35
N PRO A 8 -4.81 13.83 -9.62
CA PRO A 8 -5.83 13.49 -10.62
C PRO A 8 -5.96 11.97 -10.86
N GLN A 9 -4.84 11.26 -10.77
CA GLN A 9 -4.72 9.81 -10.96
C GLN A 9 -5.17 9.01 -9.73
N LYS A 10 -5.49 9.68 -8.62
CA LYS A 10 -5.94 9.08 -7.35
C LYS A 10 -4.92 8.09 -6.77
N TYR A 11 -3.64 8.43 -6.85
CA TYR A 11 -2.62 7.67 -6.15
C TYR A 11 -2.74 7.90 -4.65
N ASN A 12 -2.88 6.81 -3.89
CA ASN A 12 -2.92 6.90 -2.42
C ASN A 12 -1.54 6.82 -1.79
N LEU A 13 -0.53 6.51 -2.59
CA LEU A 13 0.86 6.39 -2.19
C LEU A 13 1.75 6.76 -3.38
N SER A 14 2.61 7.78 -3.20
CA SER A 14 3.59 8.21 -4.20
C SER A 14 4.91 7.46 -4.01
N CYS A 15 5.55 7.60 -2.85
CA CYS A 15 6.77 6.85 -2.51
C CYS A 15 6.66 6.17 -1.15
N ILE A 16 7.17 4.95 -1.05
CA ILE A 16 7.26 4.18 0.20
C ILE A 16 8.69 3.72 0.43
N MET A 17 9.14 3.85 1.67
CA MET A 17 10.44 3.37 2.10
C MET A 17 10.31 2.81 3.52
N VAL A 18 11.00 1.71 3.76
CA VAL A 18 11.32 1.22 5.09
C VAL A 18 12.83 1.34 5.24
N LEU A 19 13.29 1.94 6.34
CA LEU A 19 14.72 2.07 6.63
C LEU A 19 15.43 0.71 6.52
N PRO A 20 16.64 0.62 5.95
CA PRO A 20 17.32 -0.65 5.69
C PRO A 20 17.40 -1.58 6.90
N ASN A 21 17.74 -1.06 8.08
CA ASN A 21 17.81 -1.78 9.37
C ASN A 21 16.44 -2.28 9.90
N CYS A 22 15.35 -1.81 9.32
CA CYS A 22 13.98 -2.16 9.69
C CYS A 22 13.28 -3.02 8.61
N GLN A 23 13.95 -3.34 7.50
CA GLN A 23 13.36 -4.17 6.46
C GLN A 23 13.09 -5.60 6.95
N ARG A 24 12.17 -6.29 6.25
CA ARG A 24 11.76 -7.68 6.54
C ARG A 24 11.10 -7.93 7.92
N LYS A 25 10.80 -6.88 8.68
CA LYS A 25 10.06 -6.93 9.97
C LYS A 25 8.55 -6.66 9.83
N GLY A 26 8.02 -6.65 8.61
CA GLY A 26 6.59 -6.40 8.33
C GLY A 26 6.17 -4.92 8.21
N TYR A 27 7.07 -3.96 8.47
CA TYR A 27 6.72 -2.52 8.39
C TYR A 27 6.27 -2.06 7.00
N GLY A 28 6.78 -2.66 5.92
CA GLY A 28 6.33 -2.32 4.56
C GLY A 28 4.84 -2.61 4.36
N ARG A 29 4.40 -3.79 4.80
CA ARG A 29 3.00 -4.19 4.78
C ARG A 29 2.13 -3.29 5.66
N PHE A 30 2.64 -2.91 6.84
CA PHE A 30 1.95 -1.97 7.73
C PHE A 30 1.73 -0.60 7.08
N LEU A 31 2.74 -0.06 6.41
CA LEU A 31 2.64 1.22 5.71
C LEU A 31 1.67 1.17 4.53
N ILE A 32 1.64 0.05 3.78
CA ILE A 32 0.66 -0.18 2.71
C ILE A 32 -0.76 -0.23 3.29
N GLU A 33 -0.99 -0.99 4.36
CA GLU A 33 -2.29 -1.04 5.04
C GLU A 33 -2.76 0.37 5.44
N LEU A 34 -1.88 1.15 6.07
CA LEU A 34 -2.20 2.52 6.48
C LEU A 34 -2.61 3.41 5.30
N SER A 35 -1.96 3.28 4.14
CA SER A 35 -2.34 4.04 2.93
C SER A 35 -3.77 3.71 2.45
N TYR A 36 -4.18 2.45 2.52
CA TYR A 36 -5.54 2.02 2.18
C TYR A 36 -6.56 2.44 3.24
N LEU A 37 -6.19 2.43 4.52
CA LEU A 37 -7.06 2.93 5.60
C LEU A 37 -7.36 4.42 5.45
N LEU A 38 -6.37 5.23 5.06
CA LEU A 38 -6.58 6.64 4.73
C LEU A 38 -7.50 6.80 3.53
N SER A 39 -7.29 6.02 2.47
CA SER A 39 -8.15 6.03 1.27
C SER A 39 -9.60 5.71 1.62
N ARG A 40 -9.83 4.71 2.50
CA ARG A 40 -11.16 4.36 3.00
C ARG A 40 -11.79 5.49 3.82
N LYS A 41 -11.01 6.17 4.67
CA LYS A 41 -11.48 7.32 5.45
C LYS A 41 -11.86 8.51 4.56
N GLU A 42 -11.15 8.69 3.46
CA GLU A 42 -11.40 9.73 2.46
C GLU A 42 -12.50 9.34 1.45
N TRP A 43 -13.07 8.13 1.56
CA TRP A 43 -14.04 7.58 0.61
C TRP A 43 -13.53 7.55 -0.84
N GLN A 44 -12.23 7.29 -1.02
CA GLN A 44 -11.59 7.21 -2.32
C GLN A 44 -10.97 5.83 -2.54
N VAL A 45 -11.06 5.35 -3.78
CA VAL A 45 -10.25 4.22 -4.24
C VAL A 45 -8.87 4.74 -4.60
N GLY A 46 -7.82 4.02 -4.21
CA GLY A 46 -6.45 4.42 -4.46
C GLY A 46 -5.54 3.24 -4.81
N THR A 47 -4.48 3.56 -5.54
CA THR A 47 -3.45 2.63 -5.99
C THR A 47 -2.07 3.28 -5.81
N PRO A 48 -0.96 2.53 -5.66
CA PRO A 48 0.35 3.14 -5.67
C PRO A 48 0.68 3.77 -7.03
N GLU A 49 1.51 4.80 -6.99
CA GLU A 49 2.17 5.36 -8.17
C GLU A 49 3.06 4.31 -8.86
N LYS A 50 3.19 4.42 -10.20
CA LYS A 50 4.01 3.54 -11.02
C LYS A 50 5.15 4.34 -11.68
N PRO A 51 6.33 3.74 -11.88
CA PRO A 51 6.69 2.34 -11.62
C PRO A 51 6.99 2.05 -10.13
N LEU A 52 6.69 0.81 -9.71
CA LEU A 52 7.10 0.30 -8.40
C LEU A 52 8.50 -0.31 -8.46
N SER A 53 9.27 -0.17 -7.37
CA SER A 53 10.49 -0.96 -7.17
C SER A 53 10.18 -2.45 -7.06
N ASP A 54 11.15 -3.33 -7.35
CA ASP A 54 10.95 -4.80 -7.30
C ASP A 54 10.48 -5.26 -5.92
N LEU A 55 11.08 -4.72 -4.86
CA LEU A 55 10.67 -4.99 -3.48
C LEU A 55 9.25 -4.44 -3.21
N GLY A 56 8.95 -3.24 -3.71
CA GLY A 56 7.63 -2.63 -3.60
C GLY A 56 6.55 -3.50 -4.25
N ARG A 57 6.79 -3.94 -5.50
CA ARG A 57 5.89 -4.80 -6.28
C ARG A 57 5.57 -6.09 -5.53
N LYS A 58 6.60 -6.82 -5.10
CA LYS A 58 6.42 -8.07 -4.33
C LYS A 58 5.65 -7.85 -3.03
N THR A 59 5.88 -6.72 -2.34
CA THR A 59 5.16 -6.39 -1.11
C THR A 59 3.68 -6.07 -1.39
N TYR A 60 3.37 -5.37 -2.47
CA TYR A 60 1.99 -5.08 -2.87
C TYR A 60 1.23 -6.35 -3.32
N GLU A 61 1.85 -7.21 -4.12
CA GLU A 61 1.25 -8.47 -4.58
C GLU A 61 0.89 -9.38 -3.39
N THR A 62 1.82 -9.56 -2.45
CA THR A 62 1.58 -10.33 -1.22
C THR A 62 0.50 -9.69 -0.34
N TYR A 63 0.47 -8.36 -0.23
CA TYR A 63 -0.56 -7.63 0.51
C TYR A 63 -1.95 -7.83 -0.09
N TRP A 64 -2.11 -7.65 -1.41
CA TRP A 64 -3.40 -7.81 -2.09
C TRP A 64 -3.88 -9.26 -2.04
N GLY A 65 -2.99 -10.23 -2.28
CA GLY A 65 -3.33 -11.65 -2.18
C GLY A 65 -3.86 -12.00 -0.79
N PHE A 66 -3.17 -11.57 0.28
CA PHE A 66 -3.65 -11.77 1.65
C PHE A 66 -5.01 -11.13 1.90
N LYS A 67 -5.23 -9.90 1.41
CA LYS A 67 -6.49 -9.17 1.62
C LYS A 67 -7.67 -9.84 0.94
N ILE A 68 -7.48 -10.30 -0.30
CA ILE A 68 -8.51 -11.01 -1.05
C ILE A 68 -8.87 -12.32 -0.35
N ILE A 69 -7.87 -13.13 0.01
CA ILE A 69 -8.09 -14.40 0.73
C ILE A 69 -8.83 -14.15 2.05
N LYS A 70 -8.38 -13.17 2.84
CA LYS A 70 -9.05 -12.82 4.10
C LYS A 70 -10.50 -12.43 3.88
N GLN A 71 -10.80 -11.66 2.83
CA GLN A 71 -12.16 -11.22 2.53
C GLN A 71 -13.05 -12.40 2.10
N LEU A 72 -12.53 -13.31 1.28
CA LEU A 72 -13.26 -14.49 0.82
C LEU A 72 -13.54 -15.50 1.94
N LEU A 73 -12.61 -15.66 2.88
CA LEU A 73 -12.78 -16.56 4.03
C LEU A 73 -13.60 -15.94 5.17
N SER A 74 -13.89 -14.64 5.11
CA SER A 74 -14.75 -13.96 6.09
C SER A 74 -16.23 -13.94 5.69
N CYS A 75 -16.56 -14.52 4.55
CA CYS A 75 -17.93 -14.87 4.15
C CYS A 75 -18.31 -16.23 4.73
#